data_AF-A0A6P4ZM02-F1
#
_entry.id   AF-A0A6P4ZM02-F1
#
_cell.length_a   1.000
_cell.length_b   1.000
_cell.length_c   1.000
_cell.angle_alpha   90.00
_cell.angle_beta   90.00
_cell.angle_gamma   90.00
#
_symmetry.space_group_name_H-M   'P 1'
#
loop_
_entity.id
_entity.type
_entity.pdbx_description
1 polymer ?
#
loop_
_entity_poly.entity_id
_entity_poly.type
_entity_poly.pdbx_seq_one_letter_code
_entity_poly.pdbx_strand_id
1 'polypeptide(L)'
;MHTIATALPFSLALGKIEVTPSGRFVRVELAKLYVVILYDGSHEVKVEIPDKYRNRMCGLGGNYNGMENDDFLLPNGNIASNWNDFGNSWETDTSSAWGDPHYTTFDGREHHFQGPCRYTFAKDCGNTSDFNVEVQQVPVNPTVSVVREVYVMAYGYEIGILQGKVVTVSGFPSTLPFSLALGKIKVTLSGRFVRVELAELYVVILYDGSHEVKVEIPDKYRNRMCGLGGNYNGMENDDFLLPNGNIASNWNDFGNSWETDSNAYVTCHGDPPTGPPPTQGPCNQTYSDPCDVLTDSPGPFTTCHGVVDPQLYLRTCVFDTCATSGQEEYLCANLEAYYDSCRGAGVSPFTWRTSDLCPMDCPANSTYSSCTSACPSTCVNPSASDNCTLPCVEGCECNPGYVLSGLDCVPIEDCVKVGVPRSAVAGASVGVAVLLILLIVAVVLVKTRGCLACGRKKLDNSEA
;
A
#
# COMPACT_ATOMS: atom_id res chain seq x y z
N MET A 1 -19.04 -24.53 5.94
CA MET A 1 -19.15 -24.39 7.42
C MET A 1 -18.40 -25.44 8.24
N HIS A 2 -18.05 -26.64 7.71
CA HIS A 2 -17.45 -27.70 8.55
C HIS A 2 -15.96 -27.59 8.89
N THR A 3 -15.20 -26.64 8.34
CA THR A 3 -13.75 -26.53 8.56
C THR A 3 -13.28 -25.29 9.33
N ILE A 4 -14.13 -24.26 9.53
CA ILE A 4 -13.75 -23.04 10.28
C ILE A 4 -14.06 -23.18 11.79
N ALA A 5 -15.01 -24.04 12.15
CA ALA A 5 -15.44 -24.21 13.54
C ALA A 5 -14.43 -24.94 14.44
N THR A 6 -13.43 -25.63 13.88
CA THR A 6 -12.53 -26.49 14.66
C THR A 6 -11.38 -25.75 15.37
N ALA A 7 -11.27 -24.43 15.22
CA ALA A 7 -10.19 -23.63 15.81
C ALA A 7 -10.67 -22.54 16.80
N LEU A 8 -11.98 -22.43 17.08
CA LEU A 8 -12.54 -21.41 17.98
C LEU A 8 -12.83 -21.97 19.39
N PRO A 9 -12.70 -21.17 20.46
CA PRO A 9 -12.31 -19.75 20.49
C PRO A 9 -10.79 -19.55 20.46
N PHE A 10 -10.34 -18.45 19.86
CA PHE A 10 -8.93 -18.03 19.92
C PHE A 10 -8.80 -16.50 20.04
N SER A 11 -7.65 -16.07 20.53
CA SER A 11 -7.33 -14.68 20.83
C SER A 11 -6.12 -14.26 19.99
N LEU A 12 -6.25 -13.12 19.30
CA LEU A 12 -5.16 -12.51 18.53
C LEU A 12 -4.72 -11.21 19.19
N ALA A 13 -3.51 -10.77 18.84
CA ALA A 13 -2.94 -9.48 19.25
C ALA A 13 -3.02 -9.23 20.77
N LEU A 14 -2.58 -10.21 21.58
CA LEU A 14 -2.53 -10.11 23.05
C LEU A 14 -3.89 -9.82 23.71
N GLY A 15 -4.98 -10.49 23.30
CA GLY A 15 -6.29 -10.31 23.94
C GLY A 15 -7.11 -9.13 23.42
N LYS A 16 -6.72 -8.55 22.27
CA LYS A 16 -7.41 -7.37 21.72
C LYS A 16 -8.45 -7.69 20.70
N ILE A 17 -8.27 -8.82 20.03
CA ILE A 17 -9.20 -9.38 19.08
C ILE A 17 -9.59 -10.74 19.62
N GLU A 18 -10.82 -10.85 20.09
CA GLU A 18 -11.37 -12.13 20.54
C GLU A 18 -12.30 -12.68 19.48
N VAL A 19 -12.03 -13.91 19.02
CA VAL A 19 -12.89 -14.59 18.05
C VAL A 19 -13.60 -15.73 18.75
N THR A 20 -14.94 -15.65 18.78
CA THR A 20 -15.81 -16.59 19.50
C THR A 20 -16.98 -17.03 18.62
N PRO A 21 -17.50 -18.25 18.79
CA PRO A 21 -18.74 -18.66 18.15
C PRO A 21 -19.94 -17.95 18.82
N SER A 22 -20.87 -17.44 18.02
CA SER A 22 -22.09 -16.76 18.48
C SER A 22 -23.28 -17.14 17.62
N GLY A 23 -23.95 -18.25 17.96
CA GLY A 23 -25.03 -18.80 17.16
C GLY A 23 -24.54 -19.23 15.78
N ARG A 24 -25.16 -18.72 14.70
CA ARG A 24 -24.70 -18.94 13.32
C ARG A 24 -23.55 -18.03 12.87
N PHE A 25 -23.10 -17.12 13.73
CA PHE A 25 -22.07 -16.14 13.42
C PHE A 25 -20.74 -16.51 14.09
N VAL A 26 -19.65 -16.13 13.44
CA VAL A 26 -18.36 -15.90 14.07
C VAL A 26 -18.37 -14.47 14.61
N ARG A 27 -18.17 -14.33 15.92
CA ARG A 27 -18.11 -13.06 16.63
C ARG A 27 -16.65 -12.64 16.82
N VAL A 28 -16.27 -11.52 16.25
CA VAL A 28 -14.97 -10.87 16.40
C VAL A 28 -15.16 -9.63 17.26
N GLU A 29 -14.57 -9.60 18.44
CA GLU A 29 -14.64 -8.47 19.37
C GLU A 29 -13.30 -7.73 19.42
N LEU A 30 -13.33 -6.44 19.08
CA LEU A 30 -12.20 -5.52 19.19
C LEU A 30 -12.27 -4.82 20.56
N ALA A 31 -11.78 -5.49 21.61
CA ALA A 31 -12.04 -5.16 23.01
C ALA A 31 -11.74 -3.69 23.39
N LYS A 32 -10.64 -3.11 22.88
CA LYS A 32 -10.28 -1.70 23.16
C LYS A 32 -11.17 -0.69 22.42
N LEU A 33 -11.74 -1.10 21.30
CA LEU A 33 -12.57 -0.26 20.45
C LEU A 33 -14.06 -0.38 20.84
N TYR A 34 -14.43 -1.46 21.54
CA TYR A 34 -15.81 -1.85 21.83
C TYR A 34 -16.61 -2.09 20.55
N VAL A 35 -15.94 -2.57 19.50
CA VAL A 35 -16.56 -2.91 18.22
C VAL A 35 -16.75 -4.41 18.15
N VAL A 36 -17.94 -4.87 17.77
CA VAL A 36 -18.24 -6.28 17.58
C VAL A 36 -18.62 -6.51 16.12
N ILE A 37 -17.97 -7.47 15.47
CA ILE A 37 -18.28 -7.89 14.11
C ILE A 37 -18.85 -9.30 14.18
N LEU A 38 -20.02 -9.51 13.59
CA LEU A 38 -20.65 -10.82 13.44
C LEU A 38 -20.64 -11.17 11.96
N TYR A 39 -19.99 -12.27 11.59
CA TYR A 39 -19.97 -12.76 10.22
C TYR A 39 -20.48 -14.20 10.17
N ASP A 40 -21.46 -14.49 9.32
CA ASP A 40 -22.05 -15.83 9.23
C ASP A 40 -21.23 -16.83 8.38
N GLY A 41 -20.09 -16.38 7.85
CA GLY A 41 -19.26 -17.21 6.98
C GLY A 41 -19.78 -17.31 5.55
N SER A 42 -20.78 -16.51 5.18
CA SER A 42 -21.36 -16.53 3.83
C SER A 42 -21.68 -15.13 3.27
N HIS A 43 -22.76 -14.49 3.72
CA HIS A 43 -23.31 -13.30 3.08
C HIS A 43 -23.82 -12.24 4.07
N GLU A 44 -23.78 -12.52 5.38
CA GLU A 44 -24.27 -11.58 6.39
C GLU A 44 -23.14 -11.13 7.32
N VAL A 45 -22.87 -9.83 7.29
CA VAL A 45 -21.97 -9.13 8.21
C VAL A 45 -22.80 -8.13 9.03
N LYS A 46 -22.59 -8.12 10.36
CA LYS A 46 -23.11 -7.07 11.25
C LYS A 46 -21.96 -6.43 12.00
N VAL A 47 -22.01 -5.12 12.14
CA VAL A 47 -21.04 -4.36 12.92
C VAL A 47 -21.79 -3.60 14.00
N GLU A 48 -21.49 -3.90 15.26
CA GLU A 48 -22.02 -3.20 16.41
C GLU A 48 -20.93 -2.24 16.92
N ILE A 49 -21.29 -0.96 17.04
CA ILE A 49 -20.39 0.11 17.47
C ILE A 49 -21.05 0.96 18.56
N PRO A 50 -20.28 1.54 19.49
CA PRO A 50 -20.79 2.47 20.50
C PRO A 50 -21.02 3.88 19.93
N ASP A 51 -21.90 4.64 20.57
CA ASP A 51 -22.25 6.03 20.21
C ASP A 51 -21.07 7.00 20.08
N LYS A 52 -19.90 6.70 20.66
CA LYS A 52 -18.67 7.52 20.49
C LYS A 52 -18.19 7.61 19.04
N TYR A 53 -18.69 6.75 18.15
CA TYR A 53 -18.42 6.77 16.71
C TYR A 53 -19.47 7.57 15.90
N ARG A 54 -20.50 8.14 16.55
CA ARG A 54 -21.53 8.93 15.87
C ARG A 54 -20.94 10.10 15.09
N ASN A 55 -21.37 10.26 13.84
CA ASN A 55 -20.85 11.23 12.86
C ASN A 55 -19.36 11.05 12.49
N ARG A 56 -18.77 9.87 12.75
CA ARG A 56 -17.36 9.56 12.47
C ARG A 56 -17.19 8.31 11.63
N MET A 57 -18.30 7.66 11.28
CA MET A 57 -18.29 6.47 10.44
C MET A 57 -18.30 6.89 8.97
N CYS A 58 -17.77 6.01 8.15
CA CYS A 58 -17.81 6.07 6.71
C CYS A 58 -17.58 4.65 6.19
N GLY A 59 -18.08 4.32 5.00
CA GLY A 59 -18.06 2.97 4.45
C GLY A 59 -19.45 2.50 4.05
N LEU A 60 -19.54 1.24 3.62
CA LEU A 60 -20.80 0.60 3.23
C LEU A 60 -21.84 0.50 4.36
N GLY A 61 -21.42 0.70 5.61
CA GLY A 61 -22.30 0.77 6.78
C GLY A 61 -22.91 2.16 7.03
N GLY A 62 -22.68 3.14 6.15
CA GLY A 62 -23.18 4.50 6.30
C GLY A 62 -22.29 5.40 7.19
N ASN A 63 -22.80 6.59 7.51
CA ASN A 63 -22.02 7.62 8.19
C ASN A 63 -22.35 7.75 9.70
N TYR A 64 -23.36 7.00 10.16
CA TYR A 64 -23.81 6.91 11.55
C TYR A 64 -24.09 8.28 12.19
N ASN A 65 -24.78 9.17 11.48
CA ASN A 65 -25.21 10.48 11.99
C ASN A 65 -26.71 10.52 12.38
N GLY A 66 -27.45 9.42 12.15
CA GLY A 66 -28.88 9.31 12.40
C GLY A 66 -29.78 9.91 11.32
N MET A 67 -29.25 10.17 10.12
CA MET A 67 -29.96 10.66 8.95
C MET A 67 -29.82 9.63 7.81
N GLU A 68 -30.85 8.81 7.60
CA GLU A 68 -30.79 7.70 6.63
C GLU A 68 -30.59 8.17 5.17
N ASN A 69 -30.92 9.42 4.86
CA ASN A 69 -30.84 9.98 3.53
C ASN A 69 -29.41 10.28 3.06
N ASP A 70 -28.42 10.27 3.96
CA ASP A 70 -27.02 10.47 3.62
C ASP A 70 -26.10 9.30 4.00
N ASP A 71 -26.67 8.12 4.24
CA ASP A 71 -25.89 6.89 4.50
C ASP A 71 -25.23 6.34 3.22
N PHE A 72 -25.73 6.68 2.03
CA PHE A 72 -25.08 6.36 0.75
C PHE A 72 -24.01 7.39 0.35
N LEU A 73 -23.31 7.96 1.33
CA LEU A 73 -22.27 8.96 1.08
C LEU A 73 -21.05 8.30 0.43
N LEU A 74 -20.67 8.77 -0.75
CA LEU A 74 -19.44 8.40 -1.44
C LEU A 74 -18.22 9.02 -0.70
N PRO A 75 -16.99 8.49 -0.84
CA PRO A 75 -15.80 9.10 -0.24
C PRO A 75 -15.53 10.54 -0.68
N ASN A 76 -16.03 10.93 -1.86
CA ASN A 76 -15.94 12.30 -2.39
C ASN A 76 -16.96 13.28 -1.76
N GLY A 77 -17.84 12.81 -0.86
CA GLY A 77 -18.84 13.62 -0.15
C GLY A 77 -20.16 13.83 -0.91
N ASN A 78 -20.33 13.22 -2.08
CA ASN A 78 -21.63 13.19 -2.79
C ASN A 78 -22.47 12.00 -2.32
N ILE A 79 -23.78 12.04 -2.53
CA ILE A 79 -24.67 10.88 -2.31
C ILE A 79 -24.68 10.04 -3.58
N ALA A 80 -24.53 8.72 -3.43
CA ALA A 80 -24.57 7.78 -4.55
C ALA A 80 -25.90 7.85 -5.31
N SER A 81 -25.84 7.72 -6.63
CA SER A 81 -27.04 7.72 -7.47
C SER A 81 -27.78 6.38 -7.43
N ASN A 82 -27.05 5.29 -7.15
CA ASN A 82 -27.55 3.94 -7.03
C ASN A 82 -26.65 3.09 -6.11
N TRP A 83 -27.08 1.86 -5.79
CA TRP A 83 -26.39 1.00 -4.84
C TRP A 83 -25.06 0.44 -5.35
N ASN A 84 -24.90 0.26 -6.67
CA ASN A 84 -23.64 -0.20 -7.24
C ASN A 84 -22.59 0.92 -7.17
N ASP A 85 -22.96 2.16 -7.51
CA ASP A 85 -22.08 3.32 -7.35
C ASP A 85 -21.63 3.47 -5.90
N PHE A 86 -22.54 3.26 -4.93
CA PHE A 86 -22.18 3.30 -3.51
C PHE A 86 -21.21 2.18 -3.15
N GLY A 87 -21.54 0.94 -3.53
CA GLY A 87 -20.71 -0.26 -3.31
C GLY A 87 -19.27 -0.07 -3.78
N ASN A 88 -19.13 0.25 -5.06
CA ASN A 88 -17.85 0.39 -5.74
C ASN A 88 -17.06 1.60 -5.26
N SER A 89 -17.72 2.66 -4.77
CA SER A 89 -17.01 3.86 -4.34
C SER A 89 -16.11 3.65 -3.12
N TRP A 90 -16.35 2.59 -2.34
CA TRP A 90 -15.52 2.21 -1.20
C TRP A 90 -14.44 1.19 -1.56
N GLU A 91 -14.39 0.78 -2.83
CA GLU A 91 -13.30 -0.01 -3.39
C GLU A 91 -12.06 0.87 -3.55
N THR A 92 -10.91 0.26 -3.35
CA THR A 92 -9.62 0.84 -3.70
C THR A 92 -9.03 0.01 -4.81
N ASP A 93 -8.65 0.67 -5.89
CA ASP A 93 -7.99 0.02 -7.01
C ASP A 93 -6.49 0.23 -6.91
N THR A 94 -5.75 -0.74 -7.46
CA THR A 94 -4.30 -0.77 -7.37
C THR A 94 -3.71 -0.82 -8.76
N SER A 95 -2.76 0.07 -9.03
CA SER A 95 -1.82 -0.10 -10.13
C SER A 95 -0.48 -0.55 -9.58
N SER A 96 0.17 -1.48 -10.27
CA SER A 96 1.43 -2.07 -9.84
C SER A 96 2.45 -2.14 -10.96
N ALA A 97 3.73 -2.08 -10.58
CA ALA A 97 4.84 -2.50 -11.43
C ALA A 97 5.73 -3.48 -10.66
N TRP A 98 6.17 -4.56 -11.30
CA TRP A 98 7.03 -5.58 -10.70
C TRP A 98 7.99 -6.17 -11.73
N GLY A 99 9.02 -6.89 -11.28
CA GLY A 99 9.97 -7.52 -12.20
C GLY A 99 10.70 -6.49 -13.04
N ASP A 100 10.70 -6.64 -14.37
CA ASP A 100 11.63 -5.95 -15.25
C ASP A 100 11.11 -4.91 -16.26
N PRO A 101 10.33 -3.88 -15.91
CA PRO A 101 9.11 -3.93 -15.14
C PRO A 101 7.90 -4.27 -16.02
N HIS A 102 7.04 -5.14 -15.51
CA HIS A 102 5.69 -5.32 -16.01
C HIS A 102 4.73 -4.47 -15.20
N TYR A 103 3.73 -3.91 -15.87
CA TYR A 103 2.76 -3.01 -15.27
C TYR A 103 1.36 -3.58 -15.40
N THR A 104 0.55 -3.35 -14.36
CA THR A 104 -0.91 -3.42 -14.42
C THR A 104 -1.46 -2.05 -14.05
N THR A 105 -2.24 -1.46 -14.95
CA THR A 105 -2.94 -0.19 -14.74
C THR A 105 -4.10 -0.35 -13.76
N PHE A 106 -4.68 0.76 -13.29
CA PHE A 106 -5.82 0.73 -12.35
C PHE A 106 -7.04 0.00 -12.92
N ASP A 107 -7.24 0.05 -14.25
CA ASP A 107 -8.38 -0.61 -14.91
C ASP A 107 -8.06 -2.06 -15.33
N GLY A 108 -6.83 -2.55 -15.10
CA GLY A 108 -6.42 -3.93 -15.35
C GLY A 108 -5.59 -4.16 -16.62
N ARG A 109 -5.36 -3.13 -17.45
CA ARG A 109 -4.52 -3.27 -18.65
C ARG A 109 -3.07 -3.51 -18.31
N GLU A 110 -2.48 -4.48 -18.99
CA GLU A 110 -1.07 -4.84 -18.88
C GLU A 110 -0.20 -4.09 -19.90
N HIS A 111 1.03 -3.76 -19.50
CA HIS A 111 2.09 -3.34 -20.42
C HIS A 111 3.50 -3.61 -19.87
N HIS A 112 4.50 -3.54 -20.74
CA HIS A 112 5.90 -3.91 -20.42
C HIS A 112 6.86 -2.82 -20.90
N PHE A 113 6.61 -1.58 -20.48
CA PHE A 113 7.41 -0.45 -20.91
C PHE A 113 8.79 -0.43 -20.23
N GLN A 114 9.85 -0.43 -21.06
CA GLN A 114 11.25 -0.65 -20.66
C GLN A 114 12.11 0.63 -20.62
N GLY A 115 11.49 1.79 -20.45
CA GLY A 115 12.18 3.08 -20.55
C GLY A 115 13.34 3.25 -19.54
N PRO A 116 14.44 3.95 -19.87
CA PRO A 116 15.62 4.04 -19.01
C PRO A 116 15.67 5.26 -18.07
N CYS A 117 14.53 5.87 -17.78
CA CYS A 117 14.43 7.24 -17.23
C CYS A 117 13.47 7.32 -16.04
N ARG A 118 13.23 8.55 -15.57
CA ARG A 118 12.16 8.83 -14.63
C ARG A 118 10.85 9.08 -15.37
N TYR A 119 9.79 8.42 -14.92
CA TYR A 119 8.46 8.48 -15.53
C TYR A 119 7.38 8.73 -14.49
N THR A 120 6.33 9.45 -14.88
CA THR A 120 5.10 9.57 -14.09
C THR A 120 4.39 8.21 -14.07
N PHE A 121 4.39 7.54 -12.92
CA PHE A 121 3.67 6.28 -12.74
C PHE A 121 2.18 6.55 -12.50
N ALA A 122 1.84 7.31 -11.46
CA ALA A 122 0.46 7.62 -11.13
C ALA A 122 0.34 9.04 -10.57
N LYS A 123 -0.52 9.84 -11.17
CA LYS A 123 -0.71 11.25 -10.80
C LYS A 123 -2.18 11.65 -10.85
N ASP A 124 -2.60 12.47 -9.89
CA ASP A 124 -3.88 13.18 -10.00
C ASP A 124 -3.73 14.32 -11.02
N CYS A 125 -4.21 14.08 -12.24
CA CYS A 125 -4.31 15.09 -13.30
C CYS A 125 -5.58 15.94 -13.20
N GLY A 126 -6.41 15.73 -12.17
CA GLY A 126 -7.54 16.59 -11.89
C GLY A 126 -7.14 18.00 -11.40
N ASN A 127 -8.14 18.83 -11.14
CA ASN A 127 -7.96 20.23 -10.75
C ASN A 127 -7.19 20.43 -9.43
N THR A 128 -7.18 19.44 -8.53
CA THR A 128 -6.53 19.58 -7.23
C THR A 128 -5.06 19.17 -7.25
N SER A 129 -4.65 18.32 -8.21
CA SER A 129 -3.29 17.82 -8.38
C SER A 129 -2.70 17.33 -7.05
N ASP A 130 -3.46 16.47 -6.36
CA ASP A 130 -3.23 16.10 -4.96
C ASP A 130 -1.86 15.43 -4.73
N PHE A 131 -1.42 14.59 -5.67
CA PHE A 131 -0.17 13.84 -5.59
C PHE A 131 0.38 13.46 -6.97
N ASN A 132 1.67 13.12 -7.00
CA ASN A 132 2.38 12.54 -8.13
C ASN A 132 3.32 11.44 -7.64
N VAL A 133 3.29 10.27 -8.27
CA VAL A 133 4.22 9.16 -8.03
C VAL A 133 5.03 8.97 -9.30
N GLU A 134 6.34 9.08 -9.17
CA GLU A 134 7.29 8.85 -10.25
C GLU A 134 8.15 7.62 -9.95
N VAL A 135 8.52 6.89 -11.00
CA VAL A 135 9.42 5.73 -10.93
C VAL A 135 10.67 6.02 -11.75
N GLN A 136 11.84 5.83 -11.15
CA GLN A 136 13.10 5.82 -11.88
C GLN A 136 13.38 4.40 -12.33
N GLN A 137 13.37 4.21 -13.64
CA GLN A 137 13.82 2.97 -14.27
C GLN A 137 15.29 3.07 -14.65
N VAL A 138 16.02 1.96 -14.55
CA VAL A 138 17.42 1.87 -14.96
C VAL A 138 17.64 0.58 -15.76
N PRO A 139 18.27 0.63 -16.95
CA PRO A 139 18.65 -0.57 -17.68
C PRO A 139 19.60 -1.45 -16.87
N VAL A 140 19.25 -2.73 -16.70
CA VAL A 140 20.12 -3.71 -16.04
C VAL A 140 20.91 -4.54 -17.06
N ASN A 141 20.39 -4.65 -18.28
CA ASN A 141 21.08 -5.23 -19.43
C ASN A 141 20.51 -4.62 -20.73
N PRO A 142 21.02 -4.97 -21.94
CA PRO A 142 20.55 -4.42 -23.21
C PRO A 142 19.11 -4.76 -23.61
N THR A 143 18.37 -5.48 -22.77
CA THR A 143 17.03 -6.02 -23.06
C THR A 143 15.98 -5.50 -22.09
N VAL A 144 16.32 -5.28 -20.82
CA VAL A 144 15.34 -4.99 -19.76
C VAL A 144 15.82 -3.91 -18.79
N SER A 145 14.86 -3.17 -18.24
CA SER A 145 15.02 -2.13 -17.21
C SER A 145 14.38 -2.60 -15.91
N VAL A 146 14.68 -1.97 -14.77
CA VAL A 146 13.97 -2.26 -13.51
C VAL A 146 13.66 -0.96 -12.78
N VAL A 147 12.58 -0.93 -12.00
CA VAL A 147 12.28 0.18 -11.08
C VAL A 147 13.28 0.17 -9.95
N ARG A 148 14.19 1.16 -9.91
CA ARG A 148 15.23 1.30 -8.87
C ARG A 148 14.84 2.25 -7.76
N GLU A 149 14.01 3.24 -8.08
CA GLU A 149 13.66 4.30 -7.14
C GLU A 149 12.21 4.75 -7.37
N VAL A 150 11.54 5.12 -6.28
CA VAL A 150 10.17 5.64 -6.29
C VAL A 150 10.15 7.00 -5.61
N TYR A 151 9.52 7.98 -6.24
CA TYR A 151 9.40 9.35 -5.73
C TYR A 151 7.93 9.70 -5.55
N VAL A 152 7.56 10.10 -4.33
CA VAL A 152 6.19 10.52 -4.00
C VAL A 152 6.18 11.99 -3.68
N MET A 153 5.43 12.77 -4.46
CA MET A 153 5.27 14.21 -4.29
C MET A 153 3.86 14.50 -3.80
N ALA A 154 3.75 15.04 -2.60
CA ALA A 154 2.49 15.46 -2.00
C ALA A 154 2.73 16.51 -0.93
N TYR A 155 1.79 17.44 -0.74
CA TYR A 155 1.85 18.48 0.30
C TYR A 155 3.14 19.31 0.32
N GLY A 156 3.78 19.49 -0.85
CA GLY A 156 5.04 20.24 -0.99
C GLY A 156 6.30 19.49 -0.55
N TYR A 157 6.20 18.19 -0.26
CA TYR A 157 7.33 17.31 0.03
C TYR A 157 7.57 16.35 -1.14
N GLU A 158 8.83 15.96 -1.32
CA GLU A 158 9.24 14.83 -2.16
C GLU A 158 9.81 13.75 -1.22
N ILE A 159 9.26 12.55 -1.28
CA ILE A 159 9.73 11.38 -0.54
C ILE A 159 10.34 10.44 -1.57
N GLY A 160 11.66 10.25 -1.52
CA GLY A 160 12.35 9.26 -2.34
C GLY A 160 12.50 7.95 -1.59
N ILE A 161 12.21 6.83 -2.23
CA ILE A 161 12.47 5.49 -1.73
C ILE A 161 13.41 4.84 -2.73
N LEU A 162 14.67 4.70 -2.32
CA LEU A 162 15.75 4.12 -3.10
C LEU A 162 15.87 2.62 -2.79
N GLN A 163 16.72 1.94 -3.55
CA GLN A 163 17.04 0.54 -3.29
C GLN A 163 17.49 0.27 -1.85
N GLY A 164 17.21 -0.94 -1.37
CA GLY A 164 17.51 -1.33 0.00
C GLY A 164 16.68 -0.57 1.04
N LYS A 165 15.53 -0.01 0.62
CA LYS A 165 14.59 0.73 1.47
C LYS A 165 15.20 2.01 2.10
N VAL A 166 16.18 2.62 1.42
CA VAL A 166 16.75 3.89 1.85
C VAL A 166 15.77 5.01 1.51
N VAL A 167 15.29 5.72 2.53
CA VAL A 167 14.28 6.77 2.36
C VAL A 167 14.90 8.16 2.46
N THR A 168 14.49 9.06 1.59
CA THR A 168 14.88 10.47 1.61
C THR A 168 13.67 11.39 1.68
N VAL A 169 13.86 12.58 2.27
CA VAL A 169 12.90 13.69 2.25
C VAL A 169 13.58 14.88 1.61
N SER A 170 13.10 15.29 0.43
CA SER A 170 13.70 16.35 -0.38
C SER A 170 15.21 16.14 -0.60
N GLY A 171 15.60 14.90 -0.89
CA GLY A 171 17.00 14.49 -1.13
C GLY A 171 17.84 14.20 0.11
N PHE A 172 17.33 14.43 1.33
CA PHE A 172 18.07 14.14 2.57
C PHE A 172 17.64 12.80 3.19
N PRO A 173 18.58 11.91 3.55
CA PRO A 173 18.26 10.64 4.19
C PRO A 173 17.42 10.81 5.46
N SER A 174 16.46 9.90 5.64
CA SER A 174 15.55 9.87 6.79
C SER A 174 15.37 8.44 7.29
N THR A 175 15.28 8.28 8.61
CA THR A 175 15.12 6.97 9.26
C THR A 175 13.66 6.68 9.56
N LEU A 176 13.19 5.47 9.21
CA LEU A 176 11.83 5.03 9.50
C LEU A 176 11.59 4.72 10.99
N PRO A 177 10.35 4.86 11.49
CA PRO A 177 9.21 5.53 10.85
C PRO A 177 9.26 7.05 11.06
N PHE A 178 8.61 7.82 10.19
CA PHE A 178 8.43 9.27 10.38
C PHE A 178 7.10 9.77 9.81
N SER A 179 6.78 11.03 10.11
CA SER A 179 5.60 11.70 9.57
C SER A 179 5.91 13.14 9.20
N LEU A 180 5.33 13.61 8.09
CA LEU A 180 5.48 14.97 7.58
C LEU A 180 4.12 15.66 7.49
N ALA A 181 4.13 16.96 7.18
CA ALA A 181 2.91 17.75 6.95
C ALA A 181 1.86 17.60 8.06
N LEU A 182 2.28 17.64 9.33
CA LEU A 182 1.42 17.45 10.51
C LEU A 182 0.67 16.10 10.52
N GLY A 183 1.29 15.04 10.00
CA GLY A 183 0.74 13.68 10.00
C GLY A 183 -0.05 13.30 8.75
N LYS A 184 -0.10 14.19 7.74
CA LYS A 184 -0.75 13.91 6.45
C LYS A 184 0.04 12.94 5.58
N ILE A 185 1.35 12.87 5.77
CA ILE A 185 2.23 11.87 5.17
C ILE A 185 2.79 11.04 6.31
N LYS A 186 2.59 9.74 6.27
CA LYS A 186 3.24 8.78 7.18
C LYS A 186 4.09 7.85 6.35
N VAL A 187 5.33 7.63 6.79
CA VAL A 187 6.26 6.72 6.13
C VAL A 187 6.71 5.68 7.15
N THR A 188 6.40 4.42 6.87
CA THR A 188 6.61 3.29 7.79
C THR A 188 7.10 2.06 7.04
N LEU A 189 7.75 1.13 7.73
CA LEU A 189 7.98 -0.21 7.20
C LEU A 189 6.72 -1.07 7.41
N SER A 190 6.35 -1.89 6.42
CA SER A 190 5.22 -2.81 6.45
C SER A 190 5.57 -4.08 5.67
N GLY A 191 5.97 -5.14 6.38
CA GLY A 191 6.43 -6.38 5.74
C GLY A 191 7.64 -6.14 4.85
N ARG A 192 7.59 -6.60 3.59
CA ARG A 192 8.60 -6.29 2.57
C ARG A 192 8.59 -4.83 2.10
N PHE A 193 7.60 -4.01 2.42
CA PHE A 193 7.45 -2.69 1.79
C PHE A 193 7.82 -1.52 2.70
N VAL A 194 8.38 -0.47 2.11
CA VAL A 194 8.22 0.89 2.62
C VAL A 194 6.83 1.37 2.20
N ARG A 195 6.02 1.74 3.19
CA ARG A 195 4.66 2.24 3.02
C ARG A 195 4.63 3.75 3.22
N VAL A 196 4.21 4.48 2.19
CA VAL A 196 3.88 5.90 2.25
C VAL A 196 2.36 6.04 2.23
N GLU A 197 1.78 6.49 3.35
CA GLU A 197 0.35 6.75 3.49
C GLU A 197 0.09 8.26 3.41
N LEU A 198 -0.70 8.68 2.42
CA LEU A 198 -1.24 10.02 2.29
C LEU A 198 -2.61 10.07 3.01
N ALA A 199 -2.58 10.21 4.34
CA ALA A 199 -3.70 9.88 5.24
C ALA A 199 -5.03 10.58 4.93
N GLU A 200 -5.03 11.87 4.55
CA GLU A 200 -6.27 12.59 4.19
C GLU A 200 -6.72 12.28 2.75
N LEU A 201 -5.82 11.76 1.92
CA LEU A 201 -6.12 11.38 0.54
C LEU A 201 -6.54 9.91 0.42
N TYR A 202 -6.25 9.10 1.44
CA TYR A 202 -6.41 7.65 1.43
C TYR A 202 -5.62 6.96 0.30
N VAL A 203 -4.55 7.61 -0.17
CA VAL A 203 -3.64 7.06 -1.18
C VAL A 203 -2.48 6.40 -0.46
N VAL A 204 -2.08 5.25 -0.96
CA VAL A 204 -1.04 4.42 -0.39
C VAL A 204 -0.05 4.06 -1.48
N ILE A 205 1.22 4.26 -1.19
CA ILE A 205 2.31 3.83 -2.07
C ILE A 205 3.13 2.80 -1.30
N LEU A 206 3.38 1.66 -1.92
CA LEU A 206 4.22 0.59 -1.42
C LEU A 206 5.38 0.42 -2.39
N TYR A 207 6.61 0.46 -1.90
CA TYR A 207 7.78 0.03 -2.67
C TYR A 207 8.65 -0.87 -1.81
N ASP A 208 9.02 -2.03 -2.32
CA ASP A 208 9.83 -3.00 -1.57
C ASP A 208 11.31 -2.61 -1.50
N GLY A 209 11.74 -1.56 -2.22
CA GLY A 209 13.14 -1.18 -2.31
C GLY A 209 13.94 -2.09 -3.24
N SER A 210 13.27 -2.86 -4.09
CA SER A 210 13.89 -3.78 -5.04
C SER A 210 13.21 -3.73 -6.40
N HIS A 211 12.05 -4.37 -6.56
CA HIS A 211 11.43 -4.62 -7.87
C HIS A 211 9.94 -4.26 -7.94
N GLU A 212 9.25 -4.16 -6.80
CA GLU A 212 7.80 -4.09 -6.76
C GLU A 212 7.29 -2.77 -6.17
N VAL A 213 6.53 -2.02 -6.96
CA VAL A 213 5.82 -0.80 -6.56
C VAL A 213 4.32 -0.97 -6.76
N LYS A 214 3.53 -0.47 -5.79
CA LYS A 214 2.06 -0.43 -5.85
C LYS A 214 1.57 0.94 -5.45
N VAL A 215 0.56 1.43 -6.16
CA VAL A 215 -0.18 2.64 -5.83
C VAL A 215 -1.63 2.22 -5.65
N GLU A 216 -2.15 2.32 -4.43
CA GLU A 216 -3.55 2.04 -4.09
C GLU A 216 -4.27 3.38 -3.97
N ILE A 217 -5.38 3.53 -4.68
CA ILE A 217 -6.18 4.76 -4.71
C ILE A 217 -7.66 4.47 -4.45
N PRO A 218 -8.39 5.40 -3.80
CA PRO A 218 -9.84 5.34 -3.70
C PRO A 218 -10.54 5.82 -4.98
N ASP A 219 -11.77 5.35 -5.22
CA ASP A 219 -12.63 5.70 -6.37
C ASP A 219 -12.89 7.22 -6.54
N LYS A 220 -12.65 8.06 -5.53
CA LYS A 220 -12.71 9.53 -5.71
C LYS A 220 -11.71 10.09 -6.74
N TYR A 221 -10.73 9.29 -7.16
CA TYR A 221 -9.78 9.61 -8.22
C TYR A 221 -10.21 9.10 -9.61
N ARG A 222 -11.37 8.44 -9.72
CA ARG A 222 -11.90 7.96 -11.00
C ARG A 222 -12.01 9.10 -12.02
N ASN A 223 -11.57 8.85 -13.25
CA ASN A 223 -11.46 9.80 -14.35
C ASN A 223 -10.53 11.01 -14.10
N ARG A 224 -9.66 10.94 -13.09
CA ARG A 224 -8.70 12.01 -12.77
C ARG A 224 -7.25 11.57 -12.84
N MET A 225 -7.02 10.27 -12.90
CA MET A 225 -5.67 9.72 -12.92
C MET A 225 -5.04 9.85 -14.29
N CYS A 226 -3.72 9.82 -14.30
CA CYS A 226 -2.90 9.82 -15.48
C CYS A 226 -1.50 9.27 -15.13
N GLY A 227 -0.73 8.88 -16.16
CA GLY A 227 0.58 8.26 -16.00
C GLY A 227 0.60 6.82 -16.54
N LEU A 228 1.70 6.12 -16.30
CA LEU A 228 1.87 4.70 -16.68
C LEU A 228 0.83 3.76 -16.05
N GLY A 229 0.20 4.17 -14.95
CA GLY A 229 -0.89 3.45 -14.28
C GLY A 229 -2.27 3.59 -14.94
N GLY A 230 -2.37 4.28 -16.08
CA GLY A 230 -3.62 4.46 -16.80
C GLY A 230 -4.44 5.67 -16.35
N ASN A 231 -5.67 5.79 -16.84
CA ASN A 231 -6.53 6.96 -16.59
C ASN A 231 -7.61 6.72 -15.53
N TYR A 232 -7.77 5.47 -15.08
CA TYR A 232 -8.69 5.01 -14.04
C TYR A 232 -10.14 5.42 -14.31
N ASN A 233 -10.70 4.97 -15.42
CA ASN A 233 -12.10 5.23 -15.80
C ASN A 233 -12.96 3.94 -15.84
N GLY A 234 -12.33 2.77 -15.74
CA GLY A 234 -12.93 1.44 -15.88
C GLY A 234 -12.88 0.88 -17.30
N MET A 235 -12.03 1.41 -18.19
CA MET A 235 -11.91 0.98 -19.58
C MET A 235 -10.45 0.76 -19.97
N GLU A 236 -9.99 -0.49 -19.83
CA GLU A 236 -8.64 -0.92 -20.19
C GLU A 236 -8.16 -0.40 -21.56
N ASN A 237 -9.05 -0.38 -22.57
CA ASN A 237 -8.70 -0.06 -23.95
C ASN A 237 -8.20 1.37 -24.17
N ASP A 238 -8.44 2.31 -23.26
CA ASP A 238 -7.97 3.69 -23.37
C ASP A 238 -6.92 4.11 -22.34
N ASP A 239 -6.39 3.16 -21.55
CA ASP A 239 -5.35 3.44 -20.55
C ASP A 239 -4.03 3.95 -21.13
N PHE A 240 -3.75 3.70 -22.42
CA PHE A 240 -2.59 4.26 -23.11
C PHE A 240 -2.81 5.73 -23.51
N LEU A 241 -3.45 6.49 -22.62
CA LEU A 241 -3.73 7.91 -22.79
C LEU A 241 -2.45 8.72 -22.62
N LEU A 242 -2.13 9.51 -23.64
CA LEU A 242 -0.97 10.41 -23.65
C LEU A 242 -1.32 11.74 -22.95
N PRO A 243 -0.32 12.52 -22.49
CA PRO A 243 -0.54 13.86 -21.93
C PRO A 243 -1.27 14.83 -22.87
N ASN A 244 -1.22 14.59 -24.19
CA ASN A 244 -1.91 15.39 -25.20
C ASN A 244 -3.37 14.97 -25.45
N GLY A 245 -3.87 13.95 -24.73
CA GLY A 245 -5.23 13.44 -24.83
C GLY A 245 -5.48 12.41 -25.94
N ASN A 246 -4.46 12.05 -26.73
CA ASN A 246 -4.57 10.97 -27.70
C ASN A 246 -4.30 9.61 -27.04
N ILE A 247 -4.86 8.54 -27.61
CA ILE A 247 -4.58 7.17 -27.17
C ILE A 247 -3.48 6.59 -28.06
N ALA A 248 -2.38 6.12 -27.46
CA ALA A 248 -1.31 5.45 -28.19
C ALA A 248 -1.69 4.02 -28.61
N SER A 249 -1.14 3.58 -29.74
CA SER A 249 -1.35 2.23 -30.28
C SER A 249 -0.41 1.19 -29.67
N ASN A 250 0.65 1.61 -29.00
CA ASN A 250 1.66 0.74 -28.38
C ASN A 250 2.18 1.35 -27.07
N TRP A 251 2.68 0.51 -26.17
CA TRP A 251 3.13 0.94 -24.85
C TRP A 251 4.44 1.72 -24.85
N ASN A 252 5.25 1.64 -25.92
CA ASN A 252 6.50 2.41 -26.00
C ASN A 252 6.20 3.90 -26.22
N ASP A 253 5.33 4.22 -27.18
CA ASP A 253 4.88 5.60 -27.39
C ASP A 253 4.15 6.14 -26.16
N PHE A 254 3.32 5.29 -25.54
CA PHE A 254 2.67 5.60 -24.27
C PHE A 254 3.68 5.93 -23.17
N GLY A 255 4.62 5.02 -22.90
CA GLY A 255 5.54 5.18 -21.78
C GLY A 255 6.51 6.33 -21.95
N ASN A 256 7.08 6.50 -23.15
CA ASN A 256 7.97 7.62 -23.47
C ASN A 256 7.27 8.97 -23.30
N SER A 257 5.95 9.04 -23.51
CA SER A 257 5.20 10.29 -23.33
C SER A 257 5.10 10.76 -21.88
N TRP A 258 5.34 9.87 -20.91
CA TRP A 258 5.27 10.13 -19.48
C TRP A 258 6.63 10.39 -18.83
N GLU A 259 7.70 10.56 -19.62
CA GLU A 259 9.04 10.94 -19.15
C GLU A 259 9.01 12.30 -18.43
N THR A 260 9.66 12.38 -17.27
CA THR A 260 9.69 13.61 -16.45
C THR A 260 11.05 14.31 -16.46
N ASP A 261 12.09 13.66 -16.98
CA ASP A 261 13.43 14.22 -17.08
C ASP A 261 13.52 15.25 -18.21
N SER A 262 13.51 16.54 -17.86
CA SER A 262 13.57 17.62 -18.86
C SER A 262 14.99 17.96 -19.34
N ASN A 263 16.00 17.18 -18.93
CA ASN A 263 17.39 17.59 -19.07
C ASN A 263 18.02 16.96 -20.32
N ALA A 264 18.14 17.75 -21.40
CA ALA A 264 18.74 17.35 -22.67
C ALA A 264 20.21 16.86 -22.59
N TYR A 265 20.86 16.99 -21.43
CA TYR A 265 22.22 16.52 -21.14
C TYR A 265 22.27 15.18 -20.42
N VAL A 266 21.16 14.72 -19.84
CA VAL A 266 21.05 13.35 -19.36
C VAL A 266 20.73 12.52 -20.60
N THR A 267 21.54 11.50 -20.86
CA THR A 267 21.29 10.46 -21.88
C THR A 267 20.10 9.60 -21.47
N CYS A 268 18.93 10.23 -21.36
CA CYS A 268 17.62 9.61 -21.22
C CYS A 268 16.96 9.39 -22.60
N HIS A 269 17.41 10.11 -23.64
CA HIS A 269 16.98 9.95 -25.04
C HIS A 269 17.49 8.66 -25.71
N GLY A 270 17.76 7.61 -24.94
CA GLY A 270 18.03 6.29 -25.51
C GLY A 270 16.71 5.66 -25.92
N ASP A 271 16.64 5.12 -27.14
CA ASP A 271 15.58 4.17 -27.48
C ASP A 271 15.49 3.10 -26.37
N PRO A 272 14.29 2.55 -26.10
CA PRO A 272 14.15 1.39 -25.23
C PRO A 272 15.22 0.34 -25.55
N PRO A 273 15.67 -0.46 -24.58
CA PRO A 273 16.73 -1.46 -24.78
C PRO A 273 16.53 -2.19 -26.13
N THR A 274 17.48 -2.00 -27.06
CA THR A 274 17.31 -2.36 -28.48
C THR A 274 17.51 -3.85 -28.77
N GLY A 275 17.59 -4.67 -27.72
CA GLY A 275 17.50 -6.12 -27.87
C GLY A 275 16.15 -6.48 -28.53
N PRO A 276 16.08 -7.58 -29.30
CA PRO A 276 14.77 -8.10 -29.67
C PRO A 276 13.98 -8.30 -28.36
N PRO A 277 12.71 -7.84 -28.26
CA PRO A 277 11.88 -8.25 -27.13
C PRO A 277 11.98 -9.79 -27.05
N PRO A 278 12.38 -10.37 -25.90
CA PRO A 278 12.59 -11.80 -25.75
C PRO A 278 11.41 -12.68 -26.14
N THR A 279 10.24 -12.09 -26.38
CA THR A 279 9.08 -12.77 -26.96
C THR A 279 9.34 -13.44 -28.32
N GLN A 280 10.51 -13.24 -28.95
CA GLN A 280 10.89 -13.92 -30.20
C GLN A 280 12.02 -14.96 -30.10
N GLY A 281 12.56 -15.26 -28.91
CA GLY A 281 13.57 -16.32 -28.73
C GLY A 281 13.00 -17.57 -28.06
N PRO A 282 13.40 -18.81 -28.44
CA PRO A 282 13.08 -19.98 -27.63
C PRO A 282 13.82 -19.86 -26.30
N CYS A 283 13.08 -19.63 -25.22
CA CYS A 283 13.66 -19.74 -23.90
C CYS A 283 14.09 -21.20 -23.64
N ASN A 284 15.27 -21.36 -23.06
CA ASN A 284 15.72 -22.67 -22.60
C ASN A 284 14.84 -23.15 -21.45
N GLN A 285 14.42 -24.42 -21.47
CA GLN A 285 13.70 -25.09 -20.37
C GLN A 285 14.42 -24.90 -19.03
N THR A 286 15.76 -24.91 -19.02
CA THR A 286 16.56 -24.64 -17.82
C THR A 286 16.19 -23.34 -17.09
N TYR A 287 15.71 -22.30 -17.79
CA TYR A 287 15.33 -21.02 -17.19
C TYR A 287 13.82 -20.85 -17.02
N SER A 288 13.02 -21.60 -17.77
CA SER A 288 11.55 -21.51 -17.73
C SER A 288 10.92 -22.47 -16.72
N ASP A 289 11.44 -23.69 -16.59
CA ASP A 289 10.93 -24.70 -15.65
C ASP A 289 10.83 -24.19 -14.19
N PRO A 290 11.77 -23.37 -13.65
CA PRO A 290 11.62 -22.82 -12.30
C PRO A 290 10.35 -21.98 -12.08
N CYS A 291 9.77 -21.41 -13.15
CA CYS A 291 8.55 -20.61 -13.07
C CYS A 291 7.27 -21.46 -12.94
N ASP A 292 7.32 -22.76 -13.26
CA ASP A 292 6.16 -23.66 -13.25
C ASP A 292 5.49 -23.75 -11.87
N VAL A 293 6.25 -23.47 -10.80
CA VAL A 293 5.78 -23.39 -9.41
C VAL A 293 4.57 -22.46 -9.23
N LEU A 294 4.42 -21.44 -10.08
CA LEU A 294 3.27 -20.54 -10.09
C LEU A 294 1.95 -21.24 -10.45
N THR A 295 2.02 -22.32 -11.22
CA THR A 295 0.86 -23.06 -11.74
C THR A 295 0.74 -24.49 -11.20
N ASP A 296 1.74 -24.97 -10.46
CA ASP A 296 1.76 -26.33 -9.92
C ASP A 296 0.55 -26.63 -9.01
N SER A 297 -0.06 -27.79 -9.27
CA SER A 297 -1.18 -28.31 -8.47
C SER A 297 -1.03 -29.83 -8.27
N PRO A 298 -0.70 -30.30 -7.06
CA PRO A 298 -0.53 -29.51 -5.83
C PRO A 298 0.79 -28.73 -5.81
N GLY A 299 0.73 -27.48 -5.36
CA GLY A 299 1.88 -26.57 -5.22
C GLY A 299 1.64 -25.50 -4.14
N PRO A 300 2.64 -24.67 -3.81
CA PRO A 300 2.53 -23.67 -2.74
C PRO A 300 1.46 -22.61 -3.02
N PHE A 301 1.22 -22.30 -4.29
CA PHE A 301 0.26 -21.28 -4.72
C PHE A 301 -1.15 -21.81 -5.05
N THR A 302 -1.42 -23.12 -4.88
CA THR A 302 -2.71 -23.72 -5.26
C THR A 302 -3.92 -23.02 -4.64
N THR A 303 -3.79 -22.45 -3.43
CA THR A 303 -4.89 -21.72 -2.78
C THR A 303 -5.25 -20.39 -3.47
N CYS A 304 -4.37 -19.87 -4.33
CA CYS A 304 -4.56 -18.59 -5.01
C CYS A 304 -5.10 -18.74 -6.44
N HIS A 305 -4.87 -19.88 -7.10
CA HIS A 305 -5.24 -20.12 -8.50
C HIS A 305 -6.72 -19.84 -8.81
N GLY A 306 -7.62 -19.99 -7.83
CA GLY A 306 -9.04 -19.71 -7.98
C GLY A 306 -9.44 -18.23 -7.80
N VAL A 307 -8.51 -17.36 -7.44
CA VAL A 307 -8.75 -15.94 -7.14
C VAL A 307 -7.93 -15.02 -8.05
N VAL A 308 -6.66 -15.35 -8.29
CA VAL A 308 -5.77 -14.60 -9.20
C VAL A 308 -5.22 -15.56 -10.24
N ASP A 309 -5.39 -15.23 -11.53
CA ASP A 309 -4.88 -16.04 -12.64
C ASP A 309 -3.33 -16.06 -12.64
N PRO A 310 -2.68 -17.23 -12.45
CA PRO A 310 -1.23 -17.32 -12.45
C PRO A 310 -0.59 -17.11 -13.83
N GLN A 311 -1.36 -17.13 -14.93
CA GLN A 311 -0.79 -17.11 -16.28
C GLN A 311 -0.05 -15.82 -16.63
N LEU A 312 -0.49 -14.67 -16.10
CA LEU A 312 0.25 -13.42 -16.24
C LEU A 312 1.64 -13.55 -15.61
N TYR A 313 1.68 -13.91 -14.33
CA TYR A 313 2.91 -14.04 -13.54
C TYR A 313 3.83 -15.14 -14.08
N LEU A 314 3.28 -16.23 -14.63
CA LEU A 314 4.07 -17.28 -15.29
C LEU A 314 4.79 -16.72 -16.52
N ARG A 315 4.08 -15.97 -17.37
CA ARG A 315 4.64 -15.40 -18.61
C ARG A 315 5.72 -14.36 -18.30
N THR A 316 5.50 -13.51 -17.30
CA THR A 316 6.50 -12.53 -16.85
C THR A 316 7.68 -13.20 -16.17
N CYS A 317 7.46 -14.21 -15.32
CA CYS A 317 8.55 -14.98 -14.72
C CYS A 317 9.45 -15.59 -15.78
N VAL A 318 8.86 -16.29 -16.75
CA VAL A 318 9.63 -16.86 -17.86
C VAL A 318 10.37 -15.75 -18.58
N PHE A 319 9.73 -14.64 -18.90
CA PHE A 319 10.42 -13.52 -19.56
C PHE A 319 11.68 -13.06 -18.80
N ASP A 320 11.54 -12.72 -17.52
CA ASP A 320 12.62 -12.15 -16.71
C ASP A 320 13.75 -13.16 -16.51
N THR A 321 13.43 -14.41 -16.18
CA THR A 321 14.45 -15.45 -15.98
C THR A 321 15.21 -15.71 -17.27
N CYS A 322 14.55 -15.72 -18.43
CA CYS A 322 15.22 -15.90 -19.71
C CYS A 322 16.08 -14.66 -20.07
N ALA A 323 15.58 -13.45 -19.85
CA ALA A 323 16.30 -12.21 -20.13
C ALA A 323 17.54 -12.02 -19.24
N THR A 324 17.55 -12.65 -18.07
CA THR A 324 18.61 -12.50 -17.04
C THR A 324 19.48 -13.74 -16.89
N SER A 325 19.33 -14.73 -17.77
CA SER A 325 20.08 -16.00 -17.78
C SER A 325 19.88 -16.84 -16.50
N GLY A 326 18.67 -16.84 -15.96
CA GLY A 326 18.24 -17.68 -14.84
C GLY A 326 18.64 -17.16 -13.46
N GLN A 327 18.84 -15.86 -13.31
CA GLN A 327 19.16 -15.27 -12.00
C GLN A 327 17.97 -15.43 -11.04
N GLU A 328 18.24 -16.05 -9.88
CA GLU A 328 17.22 -16.40 -8.88
C GLU A 328 16.44 -15.17 -8.38
N GLU A 329 17.08 -14.00 -8.29
CA GLU A 329 16.43 -12.73 -7.87
C GLU A 329 15.17 -12.41 -8.71
N TYR A 330 15.21 -12.65 -10.03
CA TYR A 330 14.09 -12.35 -10.93
C TYR A 330 12.98 -13.41 -10.89
N LEU A 331 13.34 -14.67 -10.63
CA LEU A 331 12.37 -15.70 -10.27
C LEU A 331 11.62 -15.28 -9.01
N CYS A 332 12.36 -14.98 -7.94
CA CYS A 332 11.77 -14.61 -6.65
C CYS A 332 10.93 -13.33 -6.74
N ALA A 333 11.34 -12.36 -7.55
CA ALA A 333 10.57 -11.16 -7.81
C ALA A 333 9.17 -11.46 -8.35
N ASN A 334 9.07 -12.37 -9.32
CA ASN A 334 7.77 -12.76 -9.90
C ASN A 334 6.92 -13.60 -8.93
N LEU A 335 7.55 -14.49 -8.14
CA LEU A 335 6.84 -15.28 -7.12
C LEU A 335 6.31 -14.38 -5.99
N GLU A 336 7.09 -13.38 -5.59
CA GLU A 336 6.71 -12.35 -4.62
C GLU A 336 5.51 -11.53 -5.10
N ALA A 337 5.57 -11.05 -6.34
CA ALA A 337 4.48 -10.27 -6.93
C ALA A 337 3.18 -11.08 -7.01
N TYR A 338 3.27 -12.38 -7.36
CA TYR A 338 2.09 -13.25 -7.36
C TYR A 338 1.55 -13.48 -5.95
N TYR A 339 2.42 -13.81 -4.98
CA TYR A 339 2.03 -13.97 -3.58
C TYR A 339 1.29 -12.73 -3.07
N ASP A 340 1.82 -11.55 -3.30
CA ASP A 340 1.20 -10.33 -2.84
C ASP A 340 -0.12 -10.03 -3.53
N SER A 341 -0.24 -10.33 -4.83
CA SER A 341 -1.50 -10.20 -5.57
C SER A 341 -2.57 -11.10 -4.96
N CYS A 342 -2.21 -12.34 -4.60
CA CYS A 342 -3.09 -13.24 -3.86
C CYS A 342 -3.55 -12.65 -2.52
N ARG A 343 -2.60 -12.08 -1.76
CA ARG A 343 -2.88 -11.47 -0.45
C ARG A 343 -3.77 -10.22 -0.60
N GLY A 344 -3.53 -9.41 -1.62
CA GLY A 344 -4.33 -8.24 -1.98
C GLY A 344 -5.77 -8.62 -2.36
N ALA A 345 -5.94 -9.73 -3.06
CA ALA A 345 -7.25 -10.30 -3.39
C ALA A 345 -7.95 -11.03 -2.22
N GLY A 346 -7.39 -10.96 -1.01
CA GLY A 346 -8.02 -11.46 0.22
C GLY A 346 -7.78 -12.94 0.53
N VAL A 347 -6.91 -13.64 -0.21
CA VAL A 347 -6.52 -15.02 0.10
C VAL A 347 -5.76 -15.04 1.43
N SER A 348 -6.15 -15.87 2.39
CA SER A 348 -5.48 -16.03 3.71
C SER A 348 -3.96 -16.26 3.59
N PRO A 349 -3.13 -15.85 4.56
CA PRO A 349 -1.68 -16.01 4.47
C PRO A 349 -1.29 -17.49 4.37
N PHE A 350 -0.30 -17.79 3.56
CA PHE A 350 0.26 -19.13 3.39
C PHE A 350 1.78 -19.06 3.19
N THR A 351 2.48 -20.15 3.46
CA THR A 351 3.93 -20.22 3.29
C THR A 351 4.25 -20.79 1.92
N TRP A 352 4.94 -20.00 1.09
CA TRP A 352 5.43 -20.42 -0.23
C TRP A 352 6.96 -20.53 -0.26
N ARG A 353 7.67 -19.71 0.51
CA ARG A 353 9.13 -19.78 0.63
C ARG A 353 9.57 -21.03 1.38
N THR A 354 10.69 -21.58 0.93
CA THR A 354 11.39 -22.68 1.61
C THR A 354 12.89 -22.40 1.63
N SER A 355 13.70 -23.29 2.23
CA SER A 355 15.16 -23.17 2.17
C SER A 355 15.71 -23.19 0.74
N ASP A 356 14.99 -23.83 -0.18
CA ASP A 356 15.41 -24.04 -1.57
C ASP A 356 14.56 -23.22 -2.57
N LEU A 357 13.58 -22.45 -2.09
CA LEU A 357 12.70 -21.62 -2.91
C LEU A 357 12.61 -20.22 -2.30
N CYS A 358 13.43 -19.31 -2.83
CA CYS A 358 13.42 -17.90 -2.47
C CYS A 358 13.46 -17.63 -0.96
N PRO A 359 14.44 -18.16 -0.21
CA PRO A 359 14.56 -17.88 1.22
C PRO A 359 14.69 -16.37 1.46
N MET A 360 14.08 -15.89 2.54
CA MET A 360 14.16 -14.48 2.93
C MET A 360 15.17 -14.31 4.07
N ASP A 361 16.20 -13.49 3.82
CA ASP A 361 17.16 -13.10 4.85
C ASP A 361 16.57 -11.98 5.72
N CYS A 362 16.47 -12.26 7.01
CA CYS A 362 15.98 -11.31 8.00
C CYS A 362 17.13 -10.67 8.80
N PRO A 363 17.03 -9.38 9.17
CA PRO A 363 18.05 -8.71 9.96
C PRO A 363 18.24 -9.39 11.32
N ALA A 364 19.38 -9.11 11.96
CA ALA A 364 19.69 -9.67 13.27
C ALA A 364 18.54 -9.41 14.27
N ASN A 365 18.25 -10.41 15.10
CA ASN A 365 17.16 -10.38 16.08
C ASN A 365 15.75 -10.30 15.48
N SER A 366 15.55 -10.83 14.27
CA SER A 366 14.24 -11.00 13.65
C SER A 366 14.12 -12.36 12.98
N THR A 367 12.88 -12.76 12.69
CA THR A 367 12.55 -14.05 12.08
C THR A 367 11.54 -13.84 10.96
N TYR A 368 11.68 -14.60 9.87
CA TYR A 368 10.72 -14.60 8.77
C TYR A 368 9.35 -15.10 9.22
N SER A 369 8.29 -14.46 8.75
CA SER A 369 6.90 -14.88 8.91
C SER A 369 6.08 -14.54 7.66
N SER A 370 5.21 -15.47 7.24
CA SER A 370 4.23 -15.22 6.18
C SER A 370 3.10 -14.28 6.60
N CYS A 371 3.01 -13.96 7.90
CA CYS A 371 1.98 -13.10 8.49
C CYS A 371 2.56 -12.35 9.70
N THR A 372 3.23 -11.24 9.44
CA THR A 372 3.66 -10.26 10.47
C THR A 372 2.73 -9.04 10.47
N SER A 373 2.76 -8.26 11.55
CA SER A 373 1.99 -7.02 11.64
C SER A 373 2.41 -6.02 10.55
N ALA A 374 1.45 -5.53 9.75
CA ALA A 374 1.68 -4.43 8.81
C ALA A 374 2.02 -3.09 9.50
N CYS A 375 1.78 -3.00 10.81
CA CYS A 375 2.19 -1.88 11.66
C CYS A 375 3.19 -2.40 12.70
N PRO A 376 4.46 -2.63 12.37
CA PRO A 376 5.41 -3.22 13.30
C PRO A 376 5.69 -2.29 14.49
N SER A 377 5.96 -2.86 15.67
CA SER A 377 6.39 -2.11 16.84
C SER A 377 7.73 -1.44 16.58
N THR A 378 7.86 -0.17 16.93
CA THR A 378 9.06 0.65 16.67
C THR A 378 9.53 1.35 17.94
N CYS A 379 10.76 1.86 17.96
CA CYS A 379 11.23 2.71 19.08
C CYS A 379 10.35 3.96 19.28
N VAL A 380 9.74 4.49 18.21
CA VAL A 380 8.84 5.65 18.28
C VAL A 380 7.47 5.27 18.85
N ASN A 381 6.96 4.10 18.48
CA ASN A 381 5.69 3.57 18.97
C ASN A 381 5.81 2.05 19.24
N PRO A 382 6.19 1.67 20.47
CA PRO A 382 6.36 0.26 20.84
C PRO A 382 5.05 -0.55 20.82
N SER A 383 3.90 0.12 20.82
CA SER A 383 2.57 -0.49 20.79
C SER A 383 1.84 -0.25 19.46
N ALA A 384 2.57 -0.16 18.35
CA ALA A 384 1.97 0.03 17.02
C ALA A 384 1.21 -1.22 16.53
N SER A 385 1.82 -2.40 16.63
CA SER A 385 1.23 -3.69 16.20
C SER A 385 -0.09 -3.99 16.89
N ASP A 386 -0.05 -3.69 18.17
CA ASP A 386 -1.08 -3.67 19.16
C ASP A 386 -2.39 -2.93 18.76
N ASN A 387 -2.35 -1.96 17.84
CA ASN A 387 -3.53 -1.25 17.37
C ASN A 387 -3.62 -1.26 15.83
N CYS A 388 -2.92 -2.20 15.18
CA CYS A 388 -2.94 -2.31 13.73
C CYS A 388 -4.30 -2.85 13.26
N THR A 389 -4.88 -2.17 12.29
CA THR A 389 -6.16 -2.55 11.66
C THR A 389 -5.97 -3.12 10.26
N LEU A 390 -4.74 -3.10 9.76
CA LEU A 390 -4.38 -3.63 8.45
C LEU A 390 -4.20 -5.16 8.53
N PRO A 391 -4.52 -5.89 7.45
CA PRO A 391 -4.17 -7.31 7.34
C PRO A 391 -2.68 -7.55 7.56
N CYS A 392 -2.33 -8.71 8.11
CA CYS A 392 -0.92 -9.08 8.21
C CYS A 392 -0.28 -9.26 6.82
N VAL A 393 1.01 -9.00 6.75
CA VAL A 393 1.82 -9.04 5.51
C VAL A 393 3.00 -9.98 5.70
N GLU A 394 3.55 -10.51 4.61
CA GLU A 394 4.80 -11.29 4.68
C GLU A 394 5.98 -10.36 4.97
N GLY A 395 6.91 -10.83 5.82
CA GLY A 395 8.17 -10.14 6.07
C GLY A 395 8.91 -10.65 7.30
N CYS A 396 9.85 -9.85 7.78
CA CYS A 396 10.62 -10.14 8.98
C CYS A 396 9.96 -9.51 10.21
N GLU A 397 9.77 -10.32 11.26
CA GLU A 397 9.23 -9.89 12.54
C GLU A 397 10.35 -9.83 13.58
N CYS A 398 10.48 -8.69 14.28
CA CYS A 398 11.43 -8.59 15.38
C CYS A 398 11.11 -9.61 16.47
N ASN A 399 12.14 -10.26 16.99
CA ASN A 399 11.99 -11.25 18.05
C ASN A 399 11.46 -10.61 19.35
N PRO A 400 10.83 -11.37 20.26
CA PRO A 400 10.34 -10.84 21.53
C PRO A 400 11.42 -10.06 22.30
N GLY A 401 11.09 -8.84 22.74
CA GLY A 401 12.03 -7.91 23.39
C GLY A 401 12.71 -6.90 22.47
N TYR A 402 12.56 -7.06 21.15
CA TYR A 402 13.13 -6.18 20.14
C TYR A 402 12.02 -5.38 19.42
N VAL A 403 12.37 -4.17 18.97
CA VAL A 403 11.50 -3.29 18.18
C VAL A 403 12.28 -2.68 17.02
N LEU A 404 11.58 -2.23 15.98
CA LEU A 404 12.22 -1.62 14.81
C LEU A 404 12.78 -0.22 15.12
N SER A 405 14.00 0.02 14.65
CA SER A 405 14.61 1.35 14.52
C SER A 405 15.23 1.46 13.13
N GLY A 406 14.59 2.20 12.23
CA GLY A 406 14.92 2.15 10.80
C GLY A 406 14.54 0.79 10.22
N LEU A 407 15.54 0.01 9.83
CA LEU A 407 15.39 -1.35 9.28
C LEU A 407 15.88 -2.45 10.24
N ASP A 408 16.47 -2.06 11.38
CA ASP A 408 17.08 -2.98 12.33
C ASP A 408 16.16 -3.26 13.52
N CYS A 409 16.23 -4.49 14.04
CA CYS A 409 15.58 -4.86 15.29
C CYS A 409 16.55 -4.66 16.46
N VAL A 410 16.25 -3.67 17.29
CA VAL A 410 17.06 -3.29 18.46
C VAL A 410 16.34 -3.64 19.76
N PRO A 411 17.07 -3.94 20.86
CA PRO A 411 16.46 -4.12 22.17
C PRO A 411 15.62 -2.90 22.55
N ILE A 412 14.44 -3.12 23.15
CA ILE A 412 13.55 -2.02 23.52
C ILE A 412 14.20 -1.04 24.53
N GLU A 413 15.13 -1.51 25.36
CA GLU A 413 15.92 -0.67 26.26
C GLU A 413 16.89 0.29 25.55
N ASP A 414 17.33 -0.05 24.34
CA ASP A 414 18.26 0.76 23.53
C ASP A 414 17.54 1.87 22.76
N CYS A 415 16.21 1.86 22.75
CA CYS A 415 15.42 2.96 22.20
C CYS A 415 15.69 4.24 22.99
N VAL A 416 16.44 5.16 22.39
CA VAL A 416 16.70 6.48 22.98
C VAL A 416 15.36 7.19 23.17
N LYS A 417 14.97 7.40 24.43
CA LYS A 417 13.89 8.33 24.76
C LYS A 417 14.34 9.69 24.23
N VAL A 418 13.67 10.22 23.21
CA VAL A 418 13.86 11.60 22.76
C VAL A 418 13.42 12.53 23.90
N GLY A 419 14.32 12.73 24.85
CA GLY A 419 14.19 13.70 25.92
C GLY A 419 14.48 15.06 25.30
N VAL A 420 13.51 15.97 25.39
CA VAL A 420 13.77 17.40 25.22
C VAL A 420 14.98 17.74 26.11
N PRO A 421 16.05 18.34 25.58
CA PRO A 421 17.24 18.61 26.37
C PRO A 421 16.87 19.54 27.52
N ARG A 422 17.11 19.07 28.75
CA ARG A 422 17.01 19.86 29.97
C ARG A 422 18.22 20.81 30.01
N SER A 423 18.15 21.88 29.24
CA SER A 423 19.05 23.02 29.41
C SER A 423 18.64 23.76 30.68
N ALA A 424 19.58 23.81 31.63
CA ALA A 424 19.42 24.44 32.93
C ALA A 424 19.01 25.92 32.82
N VAL A 425 17.90 26.29 33.47
CA VAL A 425 17.72 27.62 34.06
C VAL A 425 16.99 27.46 35.39
N ALA A 426 17.70 27.77 36.46
CA ALA A 426 17.14 27.97 37.78
C ALA A 426 16.39 29.31 37.82
N GLY A 427 15.21 29.30 38.46
CA GLY A 427 14.60 30.49 39.05
C GLY A 427 13.73 31.35 38.12
N ALA A 428 12.42 31.12 38.14
CA ALA A 428 11.41 32.16 38.42
C ALA A 428 10.02 31.51 38.44
N SER A 429 9.34 31.64 39.56
CA SER A 429 7.97 31.26 39.81
C SER A 429 7.00 32.26 39.18
N VAL A 430 5.77 31.76 38.96
CA VAL A 430 4.53 32.44 38.59
C VAL A 430 4.36 32.72 37.08
N GLY A 431 3.53 31.89 36.43
CA GLY A 431 3.05 32.15 35.07
C GLY A 431 2.50 30.96 34.25
N VAL A 432 2.48 29.73 34.77
CA VAL A 432 2.18 28.53 33.94
C VAL A 432 0.73 28.01 34.06
N ALA A 433 -0.11 28.58 34.93
CA ALA A 433 -1.49 28.11 35.10
C ALA A 433 -2.49 28.61 34.04
N VAL A 434 -2.14 29.58 33.20
CA VAL A 434 -3.06 30.14 32.17
C VAL A 434 -2.72 29.65 30.76
N LEU A 435 -1.45 29.32 30.47
CA LEU A 435 -1.03 28.78 29.17
C LEU A 435 -1.38 27.29 29.01
N LEU A 436 -1.36 26.51 30.11
CA LEU A 436 -1.77 25.10 30.06
C LEU A 436 -3.28 24.92 29.83
N ILE A 437 -4.11 25.86 30.29
CA ILE A 437 -5.56 25.82 30.07
C ILE A 437 -5.89 26.16 28.61
N LEU A 438 -5.15 27.07 27.97
CA LEU A 438 -5.32 27.37 26.54
C LEU A 438 -4.77 26.28 25.63
N LEU A 439 -3.70 25.57 26.02
CA LEU A 439 -3.19 24.40 25.29
C LEU A 439 -4.08 23.16 25.45
N ILE A 440 -4.74 22.97 26.60
CA ILE A 440 -5.72 21.89 26.78
C ILE A 440 -6.99 22.17 25.96
N VAL A 441 -7.42 23.42 25.82
CA VAL A 441 -8.55 23.78 24.94
C VAL A 441 -8.18 23.64 23.45
N ALA A 442 -6.93 23.93 23.06
CA ALA A 442 -6.46 23.73 21.69
C ALA A 442 -6.25 22.24 21.33
N VAL A 443 -5.79 21.40 22.28
CA VAL A 443 -5.59 19.96 22.07
C VAL A 443 -6.92 19.19 22.08
N VAL A 444 -7.95 19.71 22.76
CA VAL A 444 -9.31 19.16 22.70
C VAL A 444 -10.05 19.55 21.39
N LEU A 445 -9.62 20.61 20.70
CA LEU A 445 -10.24 21.06 19.44
C LEU A 445 -9.55 20.58 18.15
N VAL A 446 -8.38 19.93 18.21
CA VAL A 446 -7.64 19.48 17.01
C VAL A 446 -7.69 17.96 16.77
N LYS A 447 -8.27 17.17 17.68
CA LYS A 447 -8.32 15.70 17.58
C LYS A 447 -9.58 15.12 16.89
N THR A 448 -10.20 15.87 15.99
CA THR A 448 -11.37 15.43 15.20
C THR A 448 -11.22 15.69 13.69
N ARG A 449 -10.01 15.51 13.13
CA ARG A 449 -9.81 15.50 11.67
C ARG A 449 -9.43 14.11 11.19
N GLY A 450 -10.46 13.36 10.84
CA GLY A 450 -10.40 12.04 10.24
C GLY A 450 -11.77 11.63 9.72
N CYS A 451 -12.40 12.55 8.97
CA CYS A 451 -13.55 12.37 8.06
C CYS A 451 -13.98 13.78 7.62
N LEU A 452 -13.20 14.44 6.75
CA LEU A 452 -13.51 15.81 6.32
C LEU A 452 -14.63 15.89 5.27
N ALA A 453 -15.01 14.76 4.65
CA ALA A 453 -16.12 14.70 3.69
C ALA A 453 -17.50 14.92 4.35
N CYS A 454 -17.74 14.39 5.56
CA CYS A 454 -19.03 14.51 6.26
C CYS A 454 -19.18 15.81 7.09
N GLY A 455 -18.08 16.50 7.38
CA GLY A 455 -18.05 17.59 8.37
C GLY A 455 -18.53 18.96 7.86
N ARG A 456 -18.79 19.12 6.56
CA ARG A 456 -19.24 20.39 5.95
C ARG A 456 -20.65 20.28 5.38
N LYS A 457 -21.65 20.14 6.25
CA LYS A 457 -23.01 20.63 5.99
C LYS A 457 -23.76 20.71 7.33
N LYS A 458 -23.49 21.77 8.09
CA LYS A 458 -24.46 22.27 9.07
C LYS A 458 -24.56 23.78 8.93
N LEU A 459 -25.80 24.20 8.70
CA LEU A 459 -26.36 25.54 8.91
C LEU A 459 -26.02 26.59 7.85
N ASP A 460 -26.66 26.47 6.69
CA ASP A 460 -27.22 27.63 5.99
C ASP A 460 -28.52 27.17 5.32
N ASN A 461 -29.64 27.40 6.01
CA ASN A 461 -30.99 27.66 5.48
C ASN A 461 -32.04 27.41 6.57
N SER A 462 -32.26 28.44 7.39
CA SER A 462 -33.55 28.65 8.08
C SER A 462 -33.78 30.14 8.29
N GLU A 463 -34.13 30.86 7.22
CA GLU A 463 -34.99 32.05 7.27
C GLU A 463 -35.85 32.09 6.00
N ALA A 464 -37.05 31.52 6.11
CA ALA A 464 -38.32 32.01 5.56
C ALA A 464 -39.47 31.23 6.22
#